data_AF-A0A940B2W0-F1
#
_entry.id   AF-A0A940B2W0-F1
#
_cell.length_a   1.000
_cell.length_b   1.000
_cell.length_c   1.000
_cell.angle_alpha   90.00
_cell.angle_beta   90.00
_cell.angle_gamma   90.00
#
_symmetry.space_group_name_H-M   'P 1'
#
loop_
_entity.id
_entity.type
_entity.pdbx_description
1 polymer ?
#
loop_
_entity_poly.entity_id
_entity_poly.type
_entity_poly.pdbx_seq_one_letter_code
_entity_poly.pdbx_strand_id
1 'polypeptide(L)'
;MTRSFFKGLTIRAVICVILSMTFLLTSLWYTRSVNRSKEQEAYREEYGTLLMAEKYRALNTDVLKNHKDIKSVFSAYDETGKLIGYIVDVETEVSSGKIHAQMSISENGENLMSIRVVADDPDYLAYTEEEMEELRLQLKGARIPVAVRQDTSIDLPYQVDYDPLLGLHDGTFYARSEKASADGYVDYCEIVVKGGRIVSCSWDGEDESTHKTRSEDSISGDYKSNGDIWAEQAYRVAKHMVLVQDPVKLAMKSDGKTEIIDGVTIDISMFVSLVGECIDNSRNSYSKEQYMHDHADKKDSEEKDKDKDKDKEETTNENEELSPTPAPQYDPSQDLSPTPTKAPSQIGVIGGEDGVVSSGDENVLSDSVDGIPMNEIRTRIDGLPNDRTRSAALLTAVNQAYKFIREYLNWVG
;
A
#
# COMPACT_ATOMS: atom_id res chain seq x y z
N MET A 1 -59.05 55.63 -40.91
CA MET A 1 -58.53 54.28 -40.55
C MET A 1 -59.16 53.84 -39.25
N THR A 2 -59.76 52.65 -39.20
CA THR A 2 -60.55 52.15 -38.07
C THR A 2 -59.68 51.40 -37.05
N ARG A 3 -60.03 51.47 -35.76
CA ARG A 3 -59.35 50.76 -34.65
C ARG A 3 -59.20 49.25 -34.89
N SER A 4 -60.08 48.62 -35.67
CA SER A 4 -59.99 47.19 -36.00
C SER A 4 -58.83 46.87 -36.95
N PHE A 5 -58.48 47.79 -37.86
CA PHE A 5 -57.35 47.63 -38.77
C PHE A 5 -56.02 47.64 -37.99
N PHE A 6 -55.86 48.58 -37.05
CA PHE A 6 -54.69 48.63 -36.18
C PHE A 6 -54.59 47.39 -35.27
N LYS A 7 -55.71 46.91 -34.70
CA LYS A 7 -55.71 45.67 -33.90
C LYS A 7 -55.29 44.43 -34.71
N GLY A 8 -55.77 44.30 -35.95
CA GLY A 8 -55.38 43.22 -36.85
C GLY A 8 -53.91 43.28 -37.24
N LEU A 9 -53.38 44.49 -37.48
CA LEU A 9 -51.96 44.72 -37.76
C LEU A 9 -51.08 44.39 -36.56
N THR A 10 -51.48 44.80 -35.35
CA THR A 10 -50.73 44.52 -34.11
C THR A 10 -50.70 43.02 -33.79
N ILE A 11 -51.81 42.30 -33.98
CA ILE A 11 -51.85 40.85 -33.75
C ILE A 11 -50.92 40.11 -34.72
N ARG A 12 -50.93 40.49 -36.01
CA ARG A 12 -50.01 39.90 -37.01
C ARG A 12 -48.55 40.21 -36.70
N ALA A 13 -48.25 41.44 -36.29
CA ALA A 13 -46.90 41.82 -35.89
C ALA A 13 -46.42 41.00 -34.67
N VAL A 14 -47.27 40.81 -33.66
CA VAL A 14 -46.96 39.98 -32.48
C VAL A 14 -46.70 38.52 -32.87
N ILE A 15 -47.52 37.95 -33.76
CA ILE A 15 -47.31 36.57 -34.25
C ILE A 15 -45.98 36.45 -35.00
N CYS A 16 -45.62 37.40 -35.86
CA CYS A 16 -44.33 37.41 -36.54
C CYS A 16 -43.15 37.48 -35.56
N VAL A 17 -43.25 38.31 -34.51
CA VAL A 17 -42.21 38.41 -33.47
C VAL A 17 -42.07 37.08 -32.73
N ILE A 18 -43.18 36.45 -32.32
CA ILE A 18 -43.15 35.16 -31.61
C ILE A 18 -42.55 34.07 -32.50
N LEU A 19 -42.95 33.96 -33.77
CA LEU A 19 -42.41 32.98 -34.71
C LEU A 19 -40.91 33.21 -34.98
N SER A 20 -40.47 34.46 -35.03
CA SER A 20 -39.04 34.76 -35.17
C SER A 20 -38.26 34.39 -33.91
N MET A 21 -38.81 34.63 -32.71
CA MET A 21 -38.20 34.24 -31.45
C MET A 21 -38.11 32.72 -31.29
N THR A 22 -39.17 31.99 -31.63
CA THR A 22 -39.16 30.53 -31.57
C THR A 22 -38.16 29.95 -32.56
N PHE A 23 -38.09 30.48 -33.78
CA PHE A 23 -37.09 30.06 -34.77
C PHE A 23 -35.66 30.35 -34.31
N LEU A 24 -35.40 31.52 -33.70
CA LEU A 24 -34.09 31.84 -33.14
C LEU A 24 -33.74 30.91 -31.97
N LEU A 25 -34.68 30.64 -31.07
CA LEU A 25 -34.47 29.74 -29.93
C LEU A 25 -34.25 28.29 -30.37
N THR A 26 -35.00 27.79 -31.35
CA THR A 26 -34.81 26.44 -31.89
C THR A 26 -33.52 26.33 -32.68
N SER A 27 -33.15 27.35 -33.45
CA SER A 27 -31.85 27.42 -34.14
C SER A 27 -30.69 27.45 -33.14
N LEU A 28 -30.76 28.27 -32.09
CA LEU A 28 -29.78 28.30 -31.00
C LEU A 28 -29.68 26.94 -30.27
N TRP A 29 -30.82 26.31 -30.00
CA TRP A 29 -30.87 24.99 -29.38
C TRP A 29 -30.26 23.91 -30.29
N TYR A 30 -30.59 23.94 -31.58
CA TYR A 30 -30.06 23.01 -32.58
C TYR A 30 -28.54 23.18 -32.74
N THR A 31 -28.04 24.41 -32.91
CA THR A 31 -26.61 24.70 -32.98
C THR A 31 -25.88 24.25 -31.71
N ARG A 32 -26.43 24.51 -30.52
CA ARG A 32 -25.86 24.03 -29.25
C ARG A 32 -25.88 22.51 -29.14
N SER A 33 -26.94 21.84 -29.60
CA SER A 33 -27.07 20.39 -29.58
C SER A 33 -26.03 19.73 -30.49
N VAL A 34 -25.89 20.24 -31.72
CA VAL A 34 -24.88 19.76 -32.68
C VAL A 34 -23.47 19.98 -32.15
N ASN A 35 -23.17 21.16 -31.60
CA ASN A 35 -21.85 21.43 -31.02
C ASN A 35 -21.54 20.48 -29.84
N ARG A 36 -22.52 20.23 -28.97
CA ARG A 36 -22.37 19.26 -27.87
C ARG A 36 -22.12 17.84 -28.40
N SER A 37 -22.80 17.41 -29.46
CA SER A 37 -22.55 16.09 -30.07
C SER A 37 -21.11 15.97 -30.54
N LYS A 38 -20.60 16.99 -31.24
CA LYS A 38 -19.21 17.02 -31.72
C LYS A 38 -18.20 17.00 -30.58
N GLU A 39 -18.44 17.76 -29.51
CA GLU A 39 -17.61 17.72 -28.31
C GLU A 39 -17.60 16.33 -27.67
N GLN A 40 -18.77 15.67 -27.55
CA GLN A 40 -18.85 14.32 -27.01
C GLN A 40 -18.18 13.28 -27.91
N GLU A 41 -18.25 13.44 -29.24
CA GLU A 41 -17.51 12.61 -30.19
C GLU A 41 -15.99 12.77 -30.00
N ALA A 42 -15.50 14.00 -29.87
CA ALA A 42 -14.09 14.26 -29.56
C ALA A 42 -13.66 13.62 -28.23
N TYR A 43 -14.46 13.76 -27.17
CA TYR A 43 -14.16 13.12 -25.88
C TYR A 43 -14.18 11.59 -25.95
N ARG A 44 -15.05 10.99 -26.78
CA ARG A 44 -15.07 9.53 -26.99
C ARG A 44 -13.81 9.06 -27.72
N GLU A 45 -13.37 9.81 -28.73
CA GLU A 45 -12.13 9.51 -29.45
C GLU A 45 -10.92 9.64 -28.52
N GLU A 46 -10.87 10.69 -27.71
CA GLU A 46 -9.77 10.94 -26.80
C GLU A 46 -9.77 9.96 -25.61
N TYR A 47 -10.87 9.82 -24.88
CA TYR A 47 -10.89 9.15 -23.58
C TYR A 47 -11.51 7.75 -23.58
N GLY A 48 -12.10 7.30 -24.69
CA GLY A 48 -12.79 6.00 -24.74
C GLY A 48 -11.90 4.82 -24.32
N THR A 49 -10.60 4.86 -24.67
CA THR A 49 -9.65 3.81 -24.27
C THR A 49 -9.30 3.80 -22.78
N LEU A 50 -9.53 4.92 -22.08
CA LEU A 50 -9.35 5.02 -20.63
C LEU A 50 -10.62 4.61 -19.89
N LEU A 51 -11.78 5.11 -20.32
CA LEU A 51 -13.07 4.80 -19.72
C LEU A 51 -14.18 4.98 -20.74
N MET A 52 -14.72 3.88 -21.25
CA MET A 52 -15.84 3.91 -22.19
C MET A 52 -17.10 4.46 -21.52
N ALA A 53 -17.59 5.60 -22.00
CA ALA A 53 -18.78 6.27 -21.49
C ALA A 53 -19.64 6.86 -22.62
N GLU A 54 -20.93 7.00 -22.35
CA GLU A 54 -21.86 7.67 -23.28
C GLU A 54 -21.64 9.18 -23.27
N LYS A 55 -21.35 9.75 -22.09
CA LYS A 55 -21.19 11.19 -21.91
C LYS A 55 -20.06 11.54 -20.96
N TYR A 56 -19.28 12.54 -21.34
CA TYR A 56 -18.24 13.17 -20.53
C TYR A 56 -18.62 14.61 -20.20
N ARG A 57 -18.33 15.07 -18.99
CA ARG A 57 -18.51 16.46 -18.59
C ARG A 57 -17.24 16.99 -17.95
N ALA A 58 -16.66 18.02 -18.56
CA ALA A 58 -15.54 18.75 -17.98
C ALA A 58 -15.94 19.31 -16.60
N LEU A 59 -15.09 19.08 -15.61
CA LEU A 59 -15.19 19.72 -14.31
C LEU A 59 -14.51 21.08 -14.37
N ASN A 60 -15.24 22.11 -13.95
CA ASN A 60 -14.70 23.46 -13.79
C ASN A 60 -15.07 23.92 -12.38
N THR A 61 -14.23 23.51 -11.42
CA THR A 61 -14.44 23.75 -9.99
C THR A 61 -13.33 24.63 -9.43
N ASP A 62 -13.59 25.30 -8.31
CA ASP A 62 -12.54 26.06 -7.63
C ASP A 62 -11.45 25.14 -7.06
N VAL A 63 -11.79 23.90 -6.72
CA VAL A 63 -10.82 22.86 -6.31
C VAL A 63 -9.76 22.68 -7.40
N LEU A 64 -10.16 22.60 -8.67
CA LEU A 64 -9.21 22.44 -9.79
C LEU A 64 -8.19 23.58 -9.84
N LYS A 65 -8.56 24.81 -9.44
CA LYS A 65 -7.64 25.95 -9.44
C LYS A 65 -6.53 25.84 -8.40
N ASN A 66 -6.73 25.03 -7.36
CA ASN A 66 -5.74 24.80 -6.31
C ASN A 66 -4.72 23.72 -6.69
N HIS A 67 -5.01 22.92 -7.71
CA HIS A 67 -4.16 21.82 -8.18
C HIS A 67 -3.51 22.21 -9.52
N LYS A 68 -2.29 22.74 -9.47
CA LYS A 68 -1.56 23.25 -10.65
C LYS A 68 -1.12 22.15 -11.61
N ASP A 69 -1.02 20.94 -11.09
CA ASP A 69 -0.61 19.70 -11.73
C ASP A 69 -1.76 18.97 -12.43
N ILE A 70 -3.00 19.42 -12.24
CA ILE A 70 -4.17 18.85 -12.91
C ILE A 70 -4.57 19.75 -14.07
N LYS A 71 -4.38 19.27 -15.28
CA LYS A 71 -4.66 19.99 -16.52
C LYS A 71 -6.15 20.06 -16.80
N SER A 72 -6.84 18.93 -16.68
CA SER A 72 -8.28 18.84 -16.87
C SER A 72 -8.86 17.59 -16.20
N VAL A 73 -10.16 17.63 -15.91
CA VAL A 73 -10.87 16.49 -15.32
C VAL A 73 -12.25 16.38 -15.95
N PHE A 74 -12.69 15.15 -16.20
CA PHE A 74 -14.01 14.86 -16.76
C PHE A 74 -14.74 13.83 -15.90
N SER A 75 -16.03 14.04 -15.64
CA SER A 75 -16.90 12.99 -15.12
C SER A 75 -17.53 12.22 -16.28
N ALA A 76 -17.50 10.89 -16.17
CA ALA A 76 -17.99 9.96 -17.19
C ALA A 76 -19.31 9.33 -16.76
N TYR A 77 -20.27 9.27 -17.67
CA TYR A 77 -21.62 8.76 -17.43
C TYR A 77 -22.01 7.70 -18.45
N ASP A 78 -22.70 6.66 -18.00
CA ASP A 78 -23.30 5.64 -18.87
C ASP A 78 -24.56 6.16 -19.59
N GLU A 79 -25.16 5.29 -20.41
CA GLU A 79 -26.39 5.56 -21.16
C GLU A 79 -27.59 5.92 -20.26
N THR A 80 -27.59 5.46 -19.01
CA THR A 80 -28.64 5.76 -18.02
C THR A 80 -28.43 7.09 -17.31
N GLY A 81 -27.26 7.70 -17.49
CA GLY A 81 -26.84 8.91 -16.79
C GLY A 81 -26.24 8.64 -15.41
N LYS A 82 -25.90 7.38 -15.08
CA LYS A 82 -25.18 7.02 -13.86
C LYS A 82 -23.71 7.40 -14.01
N LEU A 83 -23.13 8.01 -12.98
CA LEU A 83 -21.69 8.25 -12.90
C LEU A 83 -20.95 6.92 -12.82
N ILE A 84 -19.98 6.71 -13.71
CA ILE A 84 -19.17 5.48 -13.77
C ILE A 84 -17.68 5.72 -13.48
N GLY A 85 -17.28 6.99 -13.33
CA GLY A 85 -15.91 7.33 -12.97
C GLY A 85 -15.51 8.73 -13.42
N TYR A 86 -14.22 9.00 -13.27
CA TYR A 86 -13.58 10.24 -13.65
C TYR A 86 -12.39 9.95 -14.57
N ILE A 87 -12.13 10.87 -15.49
CA ILE A 87 -10.87 10.94 -16.23
C ILE A 87 -10.11 12.13 -15.69
N VAL A 88 -8.86 11.91 -15.31
CA VAL A 88 -7.97 12.94 -14.79
C VAL A 88 -6.78 13.05 -15.73
N ASP A 89 -6.52 14.28 -16.17
CA ASP A 89 -5.36 14.64 -16.98
C ASP A 89 -4.34 15.39 -16.12
N VAL A 90 -3.17 14.80 -15.93
CA VAL A 90 -2.15 15.24 -14.96
C VAL A 90 -0.88 15.61 -15.70
N GLU A 91 -0.37 16.81 -15.45
CA GLU A 91 0.91 17.31 -15.94
C GLU A 91 1.75 17.78 -14.76
N THR A 92 2.84 17.08 -14.45
CA THR A 92 3.60 17.35 -13.22
C THR A 92 5.10 17.22 -13.42
N GLU A 93 5.86 17.94 -12.61
CA GLU A 93 7.32 17.87 -12.58
C GLU A 93 7.76 16.80 -11.57
N VAL A 94 8.64 15.91 -12.02
CA VAL A 94 9.24 14.84 -11.23
C VAL A 94 10.77 14.94 -11.32
N SER A 95 11.49 14.22 -10.47
CA SER A 95 12.96 14.25 -10.46
C SER A 95 13.60 13.87 -11.80
N SER A 96 12.92 13.04 -12.60
CA SER A 96 13.39 12.61 -13.92
C SER A 96 12.99 13.53 -15.08
N GLY A 97 12.20 14.58 -14.84
CA GLY A 97 11.70 15.47 -15.90
C GLY A 97 10.22 15.82 -15.73
N LYS A 98 9.52 16.08 -16.83
CA LYS A 98 8.08 16.33 -16.82
C LYS A 98 7.34 15.08 -17.25
N ILE A 99 6.20 14.80 -16.63
CA ILE A 99 5.31 13.72 -17.05
C ILE A 99 3.91 14.25 -17.31
N HIS A 100 3.33 13.82 -18.43
CA HIS A 100 1.95 14.07 -18.79
C HIS A 100 1.23 12.72 -18.88
N ALA A 101 0.29 12.47 -17.97
CA ALA A 101 -0.42 11.20 -17.88
C ALA A 101 -1.93 11.42 -17.78
N GLN A 102 -2.67 10.56 -18.47
CA GLN A 102 -4.12 10.54 -18.44
C GLN A 102 -4.58 9.21 -17.88
N MET A 103 -5.55 9.26 -16.96
CA MET A 103 -6.01 8.07 -16.25
C MET A 103 -7.50 8.13 -15.96
N SER A 104 -8.10 6.96 -15.78
CA SER A 104 -9.47 6.82 -15.31
C SER A 104 -9.50 6.26 -13.89
N ILE A 105 -10.38 6.83 -13.06
CA ILE A 105 -10.56 6.51 -11.65
C ILE A 105 -12.04 6.20 -11.41
N SER A 106 -12.31 5.22 -10.54
CA SER A 106 -13.68 4.82 -10.19
C SER A 106 -14.50 5.96 -9.58
N GLU A 107 -15.83 5.82 -9.60
CA GLU A 107 -16.78 6.84 -9.14
C GLU A 107 -16.63 7.24 -7.67
N ASN A 108 -16.08 6.34 -6.84
CA ASN A 108 -15.76 6.58 -5.44
C ASN A 108 -14.35 7.16 -5.20
N GLY A 109 -13.54 7.32 -6.26
CA GLY A 109 -12.20 7.87 -6.16
C GLY A 109 -11.14 6.91 -5.59
N GLU A 110 -11.44 5.62 -5.45
CA GLU A 110 -10.54 4.68 -4.77
C GLU A 110 -9.70 3.80 -5.69
N ASN A 111 -10.13 3.54 -6.92
CA ASN A 111 -9.46 2.58 -7.81
C ASN A 111 -8.99 3.25 -9.10
N LEU A 112 -7.75 2.94 -9.50
CA LEU A 112 -7.24 3.23 -10.83
C LEU A 112 -7.79 2.18 -11.81
N MET A 113 -8.48 2.62 -12.84
CA MET A 113 -9.10 1.75 -13.84
C MET A 113 -8.24 1.57 -15.08
N SER A 114 -7.66 2.66 -15.59
CA SER A 114 -6.77 2.67 -16.75
C SER A 114 -5.84 3.87 -16.68
N ILE A 115 -4.67 3.78 -17.32
CA ILE A 115 -3.68 4.85 -17.39
C ILE A 115 -2.91 4.78 -18.70
N ARG A 116 -2.54 5.94 -19.22
CA ARG A 116 -1.61 6.12 -20.33
C ARG A 116 -0.74 7.35 -20.12
N VAL A 117 0.44 7.34 -20.73
CA VAL A 117 1.29 8.52 -20.84
C VAL A 117 1.01 9.21 -22.17
N VAL A 118 0.95 10.53 -22.15
CA VAL A 118 0.81 11.38 -23.33
C VAL A 118 2.19 11.95 -23.62
N ALA A 119 2.79 11.52 -24.73
CA ALA A 119 4.12 11.95 -25.17
C ALA A 119 4.00 12.78 -26.46
N ASP A 120 3.17 13.81 -26.43
CA ASP A 120 2.96 14.76 -27.53
C ASP A 120 4.03 15.86 -27.59
N ASP A 121 4.71 16.11 -26.47
CA ASP A 121 5.85 17.01 -26.33
C ASP A 121 7.15 16.22 -26.05
N PRO A 122 8.27 16.51 -26.76
CA PRO A 122 9.57 15.88 -26.46
C PRO A 122 10.13 16.18 -25.07
N ASP A 123 9.64 17.21 -24.39
CA ASP A 123 10.04 17.55 -23.01
C ASP A 123 9.40 16.60 -21.97
N TYR A 124 8.40 15.81 -22.37
CA TYR A 124 7.77 14.82 -21.51
C TYR A 124 8.52 13.49 -21.51
N LEU A 125 8.52 12.84 -20.36
CA LEU A 125 8.96 11.47 -20.18
C LEU A 125 8.12 10.55 -21.05
N ALA A 126 8.76 9.97 -22.08
CA ALA A 126 8.16 8.93 -22.90
C ALA A 126 8.27 7.57 -22.22
N TYR A 127 7.35 6.66 -22.56
CA TYR A 127 7.39 5.25 -22.16
C TYR A 127 7.18 4.39 -23.40
N THR A 128 7.89 3.27 -23.48
CA THR A 128 7.63 2.27 -24.50
C THR A 128 6.31 1.56 -24.20
N GLU A 129 5.67 0.98 -25.23
CA GLU A 129 4.46 0.19 -25.02
C GLU A 129 4.72 -1.03 -24.12
N GLU A 130 5.91 -1.62 -24.16
CA GLU A 130 6.30 -2.73 -23.29
C GLU A 130 6.34 -2.30 -21.82
N GLU A 131 6.98 -1.15 -21.53
CA GLU A 131 7.03 -0.57 -20.19
C GLU A 131 5.63 -0.22 -19.66
N MET A 132 4.80 0.41 -20.50
CA MET A 132 3.43 0.75 -20.13
C MET A 132 2.56 -0.48 -19.92
N GLU A 133 2.75 -1.55 -20.70
CA GLU A 133 2.02 -2.79 -20.50
C GLU A 133 2.36 -3.44 -19.18
N GLU A 134 3.65 -3.48 -18.82
CA GLU A 134 4.11 -3.99 -17.53
C GLU A 134 3.52 -3.18 -16.37
N LEU A 135 3.59 -1.85 -16.43
CA LEU A 135 3.04 -0.98 -15.40
C LEU A 135 1.50 -1.08 -15.30
N ARG A 136 0.79 -1.14 -16.44
CA ARG A 136 -0.67 -1.33 -16.47
C ARG A 136 -1.09 -2.67 -15.88
N LEU A 137 -0.31 -3.73 -16.13
CA LEU A 137 -0.59 -5.05 -15.57
C LEU A 137 -0.52 -5.02 -14.04
N GLN A 138 0.52 -4.38 -13.49
CA GLN A 138 0.70 -4.24 -12.04
C GLN A 138 -0.34 -3.29 -11.40
N LEU A 139 -0.79 -2.28 -12.13
CA LEU A 139 -1.77 -1.29 -11.68
C LEU A 139 -3.24 -1.68 -11.90
N LYS A 140 -3.49 -2.84 -12.53
CA LYS A 140 -4.85 -3.27 -12.86
C LYS A 140 -5.69 -3.48 -11.60
N GLY A 141 -6.68 -2.62 -11.37
CA GLY A 141 -7.52 -2.66 -10.18
C GLY A 141 -6.81 -2.19 -8.90
N ALA A 142 -5.69 -1.48 -9.03
CA ALA A 142 -4.97 -0.92 -7.90
C ALA A 142 -5.83 0.10 -7.16
N ARG A 143 -5.81 0.02 -5.83
CA ARG A 143 -6.35 1.07 -4.98
C ARG A 143 -5.33 2.20 -4.87
N ILE A 144 -5.78 3.43 -5.10
CA ILE A 144 -4.96 4.63 -4.98
C ILE A 144 -5.08 5.21 -3.55
N PRO A 145 -4.01 5.80 -2.98
CA PRO A 145 -2.71 6.10 -3.58
C PRO A 145 -1.78 4.88 -3.67
N VAL A 146 -0.80 5.00 -4.55
CA VAL A 146 0.11 3.91 -4.95
C VAL A 146 1.56 4.29 -4.71
N ALA A 147 2.40 3.29 -4.48
CA ALA A 147 3.84 3.49 -4.42
C ALA A 147 4.57 2.36 -5.14
N VAL A 148 5.80 2.65 -5.58
CA VAL A 148 6.70 1.57 -5.97
C VAL A 148 7.03 0.82 -4.68
N ARG A 149 6.91 -0.50 -4.73
CA ARG A 149 7.37 -1.38 -3.67
C ARG A 149 8.84 -1.02 -3.48
N GLN A 150 9.15 -0.54 -2.28
CA GLN A 150 10.52 -0.52 -1.82
C GLN A 150 10.88 -1.98 -1.48
N ASP A 151 10.83 -2.87 -2.46
CA ASP A 151 11.68 -4.04 -2.39
C ASP A 151 13.08 -3.47 -2.52
N THR A 152 13.99 -3.94 -1.69
CA THR A 152 15.38 -3.60 -1.84
C THR A 152 15.80 -4.20 -3.18
N SER A 153 15.79 -3.43 -4.27
CA SER A 153 16.76 -3.67 -5.34
C SER A 153 18.11 -3.45 -4.69
N ILE A 154 18.64 -4.51 -4.09
CA ILE A 154 20.03 -4.59 -3.75
C ILE A 154 20.75 -4.76 -5.10
N ASP A 155 20.83 -3.69 -5.88
CA ASP A 155 22.09 -3.43 -6.54
C ASP A 155 23.07 -3.21 -5.38
N LEU A 156 23.78 -4.28 -5.00
CA LEU A 156 24.84 -4.18 -4.01
C LEU A 156 25.84 -3.12 -4.54
N PRO A 157 26.23 -2.15 -3.71
CA PRO A 157 26.63 -2.45 -2.35
C PRO A 157 25.95 -1.53 -1.34
N TYR A 158 24.94 -2.05 -0.63
CA TYR A 158 24.89 -1.73 0.78
C TYR A 158 26.20 -2.28 1.36
N GLN A 159 26.98 -1.45 2.04
CA GLN A 159 27.87 -2.00 3.06
C GLN A 159 26.96 -2.66 4.09
N VAL A 160 26.70 -3.95 3.90
CA VAL A 160 26.10 -4.78 4.93
C VAL A 160 27.23 -5.01 5.91
N ASP A 161 27.18 -4.37 7.07
CA ASP A 161 28.15 -4.61 8.16
C ASP A 161 28.09 -6.07 8.67
N TYR A 162 27.07 -6.82 8.21
CA TYR A 162 26.75 -8.15 8.66
C TYR A 162 26.88 -9.19 7.55
N ASP A 163 27.65 -10.23 7.84
CA ASP A 163 27.78 -11.39 6.96
C ASP A 163 26.41 -12.06 6.73
N PRO A 164 26.13 -12.50 5.48
CA PRO A 164 24.92 -13.25 5.18
C PRO A 164 24.93 -14.62 5.87
N LEU A 165 23.76 -15.14 6.18
CA LEU A 165 23.63 -16.54 6.60
C LEU A 165 23.97 -17.48 5.45
N LEU A 166 24.87 -18.41 5.69
CA LEU A 166 25.24 -19.43 4.72
C LEU A 166 24.16 -20.52 4.63
N GLY A 167 23.98 -21.07 3.42
CA GLY A 167 23.15 -22.25 3.18
C GLY A 167 21.66 -21.97 3.02
N LEU A 168 21.25 -20.71 2.79
CA LEU A 168 19.86 -20.40 2.44
C LEU A 168 19.58 -20.78 0.97
N HIS A 169 18.47 -21.47 0.72
CA HIS A 169 17.98 -21.72 -0.64
C HIS A 169 16.97 -20.66 -1.05
N ASP A 170 17.01 -20.31 -2.34
CA ASP A 170 16.12 -19.31 -2.91
C ASP A 170 14.66 -19.78 -2.90
N GLY A 171 13.73 -18.86 -2.63
CA GLY A 171 12.30 -19.15 -2.53
C GLY A 171 11.57 -18.26 -1.54
N THR A 172 10.29 -18.54 -1.35
CA THR A 172 9.43 -17.91 -0.34
C THR A 172 9.16 -18.91 0.77
N PHE A 173 9.42 -18.52 2.01
CA PHE A 173 9.34 -19.38 3.18
C PHE A 173 8.45 -18.73 4.22
N TYR A 174 7.60 -19.55 4.85
CA TYR A 174 6.54 -19.09 5.75
C TYR A 174 6.59 -19.88 7.05
N ALA A 175 6.22 -19.24 8.16
CA ALA A 175 6.01 -19.84 9.46
C ALA A 175 4.85 -19.13 10.17
N ARG A 176 4.08 -19.86 10.97
CA ARG A 176 2.94 -19.35 11.74
C ARG A 176 2.91 -19.99 13.11
N SER A 177 2.59 -19.20 14.14
CA SER A 177 2.47 -19.71 15.50
C SER A 177 1.31 -20.70 15.60
N GLU A 178 1.47 -21.74 16.42
CA GLU A 178 0.40 -22.73 16.64
C GLU A 178 -0.74 -22.18 17.51
N LYS A 179 -0.48 -21.12 18.27
CA LYS A 179 -1.42 -20.52 19.21
C LYS A 179 -1.55 -19.03 18.97
N ALA A 180 -2.75 -18.54 19.23
CA ALA A 180 -2.97 -17.11 19.36
C ALA A 180 -2.17 -16.57 20.54
N SER A 181 -1.61 -15.39 20.35
CA SER A 181 -1.00 -14.59 21.39
C SER A 181 -2.06 -14.07 22.36
N ALA A 182 -1.62 -13.44 23.45
CA ALA A 182 -2.53 -12.96 24.50
C ALA A 182 -3.54 -11.90 24.02
N ASP A 183 -3.26 -11.25 22.88
CA ASP A 183 -4.14 -10.26 22.27
C ASP A 183 -5.07 -10.84 21.19
N GLY A 184 -5.09 -12.16 21.01
CA GLY A 184 -6.05 -12.87 20.16
C GLY A 184 -5.59 -13.14 18.73
N TYR A 185 -4.41 -12.66 18.33
CA TYR A 185 -3.90 -12.87 16.97
C TYR A 185 -2.91 -14.03 16.91
N VAL A 186 -2.98 -14.80 15.84
CA VAL A 186 -2.01 -15.85 15.48
C VAL A 186 -0.94 -15.23 14.59
N ASP A 187 0.28 -15.12 15.13
CA ASP A 187 1.41 -14.47 14.47
C ASP A 187 1.94 -15.33 13.31
N TYR A 188 2.36 -14.69 12.23
CA TYR A 188 3.03 -15.34 11.11
C TYR A 188 4.13 -14.49 10.50
N CYS A 189 5.14 -15.15 9.95
CA CYS A 189 6.25 -14.53 9.25
C CYS A 189 6.39 -15.11 7.86
N GLU A 190 6.80 -14.27 6.92
CA GLU A 190 7.21 -14.68 5.58
C GLU A 190 8.56 -14.03 5.25
N ILE A 191 9.46 -14.81 4.66
CA ILE A 191 10.70 -14.29 4.09
C ILE A 191 10.83 -14.72 2.63
N VAL A 192 11.52 -13.89 1.85
CA VAL A 192 11.95 -14.24 0.49
C VAL A 192 13.47 -14.30 0.47
N VAL A 193 14.01 -15.41 -0.03
CA VAL A 193 15.45 -15.61 -0.22
C VAL A 193 15.77 -15.57 -1.71
N LYS A 194 16.79 -14.80 -2.08
CA LYS A 194 17.38 -14.77 -3.42
C LYS A 194 18.89 -14.68 -3.33
N GLY A 195 19.61 -15.46 -4.14
CA GLY A 195 21.07 -15.53 -4.09
C GLY A 195 21.61 -15.90 -2.70
N GLY A 196 20.86 -16.71 -1.93
CA GLY A 196 21.23 -17.09 -0.56
C GLY A 196 21.16 -15.95 0.46
N ARG A 197 20.44 -14.85 0.17
CA ARG A 197 20.20 -13.73 1.10
C ARG A 197 18.72 -13.51 1.31
N ILE A 198 18.33 -13.11 2.52
CA ILE A 198 16.98 -12.64 2.81
C ILE A 198 16.80 -11.28 2.13
N VAL A 199 15.93 -11.19 1.13
CA VAL A 199 15.66 -9.96 0.37
C VAL A 199 14.34 -9.30 0.76
N SER A 200 13.45 -10.05 1.41
CA SER A 200 12.20 -9.56 1.98
C SER A 200 11.88 -10.29 3.28
N CYS A 201 11.27 -9.59 4.23
CA CYS A 201 10.76 -10.14 5.46
C CYS A 201 9.48 -9.37 5.83
N SER A 202 8.44 -10.08 6.23
CA SER A 202 7.17 -9.51 6.72
C SER A 202 6.68 -10.27 7.93
N TRP A 203 6.11 -9.54 8.89
CA TRP A 203 5.53 -10.09 10.11
C TRP A 203 4.16 -9.45 10.34
N ASP A 204 3.15 -10.29 10.57
CA ASP A 204 1.81 -9.87 10.95
C ASP A 204 1.17 -10.91 11.88
N GLY A 205 -0.04 -10.64 12.36
CA GLY A 205 -0.90 -11.63 13.02
C GLY A 205 -2.30 -11.62 12.43
N GLU A 206 -2.98 -12.76 12.45
CA GLU A 206 -4.37 -12.90 12.00
C GLU A 206 -5.27 -13.24 13.20
N ASP A 207 -6.37 -12.51 13.36
CA ASP A 207 -7.46 -12.94 14.24
C ASP A 207 -8.30 -13.97 13.49
N GLU A 208 -8.26 -15.22 13.94
CA GLU A 208 -8.95 -16.34 13.27
C GLU A 208 -10.47 -16.21 13.28
N SER A 209 -11.05 -15.40 14.18
CA SER A 209 -12.49 -15.20 14.27
C SER A 209 -13.00 -14.14 13.30
N THR A 210 -12.21 -13.10 13.06
CA THR A 210 -12.59 -11.96 12.21
C THR A 210 -11.90 -11.98 10.84
N HIS A 211 -10.87 -12.81 10.67
CA HIS A 211 -9.96 -12.84 9.51
C HIS A 211 -9.29 -11.50 9.20
N LYS A 212 -9.25 -10.59 10.18
CA LYS A 212 -8.52 -9.33 10.07
C LYS A 212 -7.09 -9.52 10.53
N THR A 213 -6.20 -8.75 9.93
CA THR A 213 -4.79 -8.70 10.35
C THR A 213 -4.58 -7.72 11.49
N ARG A 214 -3.59 -7.98 12.34
CA ARG A 214 -3.20 -7.09 13.43
C ARG A 214 -2.73 -5.74 12.89
N SER A 215 -2.07 -5.72 11.73
CA SER A 215 -1.73 -4.47 11.05
C SER A 215 -2.97 -3.67 10.63
N GLU A 216 -4.00 -4.30 10.05
CA GLU A 216 -5.23 -3.61 9.66
C GLU A 216 -5.94 -3.00 10.86
N ASP A 217 -6.13 -3.77 11.94
CA ASP A 217 -6.76 -3.26 13.16
C ASP A 217 -5.89 -2.19 13.83
N SER A 218 -4.56 -2.28 13.74
CA SER A 218 -3.68 -1.26 14.27
C SER A 218 -3.73 0.05 13.47
N ILE A 219 -3.97 -0.01 12.15
CA ILE A 219 -4.12 1.17 11.29
C ILE A 219 -5.51 1.79 11.47
N SER A 220 -6.56 0.99 11.64
CA SER A 220 -7.91 1.50 11.93
C SER A 220 -8.03 2.07 13.35
N GLY A 221 -7.13 1.69 14.25
CA GLY A 221 -7.13 2.07 15.67
C GLY A 221 -7.92 1.12 16.57
N ASP A 222 -8.41 0.00 16.01
CA ASP A 222 -9.08 -1.09 16.72
C ASP A 222 -8.08 -1.91 17.57
N TYR A 223 -6.80 -1.93 17.19
CA TYR A 223 -5.69 -2.48 17.99
C TYR A 223 -4.74 -1.36 18.45
N LYS A 224 -4.26 -1.44 19.70
CA LYS A 224 -3.32 -0.46 20.28
C LYS A 224 -2.12 -1.14 20.90
N SER A 225 -0.94 -0.78 20.41
CA SER A 225 0.35 -1.07 21.02
C SER A 225 0.81 0.09 21.91
N ASN A 226 1.82 -0.17 22.74
CA ASN A 226 2.57 0.91 23.37
C ASN A 226 3.40 1.66 22.32
N GLY A 227 3.53 2.98 22.47
CA GLY A 227 4.29 3.81 21.53
C GLY A 227 3.56 4.02 20.21
N ASP A 228 4.28 3.84 19.10
CA ASP A 228 3.75 3.93 17.74
C ASP A 228 2.70 2.81 17.47
N ILE A 229 2.00 2.88 16.35
CA ILE A 229 1.07 1.80 15.94
C ILE A 229 1.83 0.50 15.68
N TRP A 230 1.21 -0.65 15.94
CA TRP A 230 1.84 -1.96 15.86
C TRP A 230 2.37 -2.25 14.46
N ALA A 231 1.59 -1.90 13.43
CA ALA A 231 1.96 -2.07 12.02
C ALA A 231 3.30 -1.39 11.68
N GLU A 232 3.54 -0.19 12.21
CA GLU A 232 4.76 0.55 11.97
C GLU A 232 5.95 -0.08 12.70
N GLN A 233 5.76 -0.48 13.96
CA GLN A 233 6.79 -1.15 14.74
C GLN A 233 7.18 -2.51 14.12
N ALA A 234 6.20 -3.33 13.72
CA ALA A 234 6.44 -4.61 13.05
C ALA A 234 7.18 -4.43 11.72
N TYR A 235 6.80 -3.42 10.93
CA TYR A 235 7.51 -3.06 9.69
C TYR A 235 8.97 -2.67 9.95
N ARG A 236 9.26 -1.86 10.97
CA ARG A 236 10.65 -1.47 11.33
C ARG A 236 11.48 -2.70 11.71
N VAL A 237 10.93 -3.62 12.49
CA VAL A 237 11.61 -4.86 12.89
C VAL A 237 11.90 -5.75 11.68
N ALA A 238 10.90 -5.99 10.82
CA ALA A 238 11.05 -6.82 9.63
C ALA A 238 12.05 -6.21 8.62
N LYS A 239 12.03 -4.88 8.44
CA LYS A 239 13.02 -4.17 7.62
C LYS A 239 14.44 -4.31 8.18
N HIS A 240 14.60 -4.20 9.49
CA HIS A 240 15.91 -4.36 10.13
C HIS A 240 16.43 -5.80 10.00
N MET A 241 15.54 -6.80 10.04
CA MET A 241 15.88 -8.21 9.80
C MET A 241 16.52 -8.41 8.41
N VAL A 242 15.99 -7.76 7.37
CA VAL A 242 16.60 -7.76 6.02
C VAL A 242 18.00 -7.14 6.03
N LEU A 243 18.28 -6.15 6.88
CA LEU A 243 19.62 -5.56 6.99
C LEU A 243 20.61 -6.48 7.71
N VAL A 244 20.20 -7.06 8.84
CA VAL A 244 21.13 -7.80 9.71
C VAL A 244 21.33 -9.26 9.29
N GLN A 245 20.42 -9.81 8.47
CA GLN A 245 20.42 -11.19 7.95
C GLN A 245 20.37 -12.31 9.00
N ASP A 246 20.58 -12.03 10.28
CA ASP A 246 20.58 -12.99 11.39
C ASP A 246 19.66 -12.49 12.53
N PRO A 247 18.66 -13.28 12.97
CA PRO A 247 17.74 -12.86 14.04
C PRO A 247 18.43 -12.52 15.37
N VAL A 248 19.59 -13.12 15.67
CA VAL A 248 20.37 -12.81 16.88
C VAL A 248 20.83 -11.35 16.88
N LYS A 249 21.09 -10.80 15.69
CA LYS A 249 21.58 -9.43 15.50
C LYS A 249 20.48 -8.37 15.62
N LEU A 250 19.22 -8.76 15.83
CA LEU A 250 18.17 -7.83 16.25
C LEU A 250 18.36 -7.35 17.70
N ALA A 251 19.36 -7.87 18.42
CA ALA A 251 19.72 -7.49 19.78
C ALA A 251 18.49 -7.48 20.72
N MET A 252 17.72 -8.57 20.67
CA MET A 252 16.58 -8.77 21.55
C MET A 252 17.07 -8.97 22.98
N LYS A 253 16.55 -8.17 23.90
CA LYS A 253 16.81 -8.25 25.34
C LYS A 253 15.95 -9.34 25.98
N SER A 254 16.23 -9.64 27.26
CA SER A 254 15.45 -10.59 28.05
C SER A 254 13.99 -10.17 28.30
N ASP A 255 13.65 -8.90 28.09
CA ASP A 255 12.28 -8.37 28.19
C ASP A 255 11.48 -8.51 26.88
N GLY A 256 12.06 -9.18 25.86
CA GLY A 256 11.44 -9.40 24.56
C GLY A 256 11.58 -8.23 23.58
N LYS A 257 12.18 -7.10 23.97
CA LYS A 257 12.32 -5.91 23.11
C LYS A 257 13.71 -5.80 22.50
N THR A 258 13.82 -5.16 21.36
CA THR A 258 15.11 -4.75 20.76
C THR A 258 15.65 -3.48 21.40
N GLU A 259 16.98 -3.32 21.43
CA GLU A 259 17.66 -2.08 21.86
C GLU A 259 18.25 -1.27 20.70
N ILE A 260 18.22 -1.79 19.47
CA ILE A 260 18.91 -1.19 18.31
C ILE A 260 17.96 -0.62 17.26
N ILE A 261 16.64 -0.84 17.40
CA ILE A 261 15.63 -0.36 16.45
C ILE A 261 14.79 0.73 17.09
N ASP A 262 14.95 1.96 16.61
CA ASP A 262 14.29 3.14 17.18
C ASP A 262 12.76 3.07 17.08
N GLY A 263 12.11 3.43 18.19
CA GLY A 263 10.66 3.47 18.33
C GLY A 263 9.96 2.10 18.36
N VAL A 264 10.72 0.99 18.34
CA VAL A 264 10.17 -0.34 18.61
C VAL A 264 10.08 -0.57 20.11
N THR A 265 8.85 -0.71 20.60
CA THR A 265 8.53 -0.95 22.01
C THR A 265 7.67 -2.20 22.22
N ILE A 266 7.22 -2.86 21.14
CA ILE A 266 6.57 -4.17 21.15
C ILE A 266 7.55 -5.30 21.46
N ASP A 267 7.02 -6.43 21.95
CA ASP A 267 7.76 -7.68 22.12
C ASP A 267 8.00 -8.32 20.74
N ILE A 268 9.27 -8.66 20.43
CA ILE A 268 9.71 -9.25 19.17
C ILE A 268 10.09 -10.73 19.30
N SER A 269 9.84 -11.37 20.44
CA SER A 269 10.23 -12.75 20.69
C SER A 269 9.56 -13.74 19.74
N MET A 270 8.26 -13.55 19.49
CA MET A 270 7.52 -14.35 18.53
C MET A 270 8.06 -14.16 17.11
N PHE A 271 8.34 -12.92 16.72
CA PHE A 271 8.97 -12.61 15.43
C PHE A 271 10.31 -13.34 15.24
N VAL A 272 11.20 -13.25 16.24
CA VAL A 272 12.52 -13.90 16.20
C VAL A 272 12.38 -15.42 16.02
N SER A 273 11.41 -16.04 16.70
CA SER A 273 11.11 -17.47 16.55
C SER A 273 10.67 -17.81 15.13
N LEU A 274 9.67 -17.09 14.62
CA LEU A 274 9.08 -17.37 13.30
C LEU A 274 10.06 -17.13 12.15
N VAL A 275 10.90 -16.08 12.24
CA VAL A 275 11.97 -15.87 11.26
C VAL A 275 13.00 -17.00 11.31
N GLY A 276 13.32 -17.50 12.51
CA GLY A 276 14.17 -18.67 12.68
C GLY A 276 13.61 -19.89 11.95
N GLU A 277 12.32 -20.17 12.11
CA GLU A 277 11.63 -21.23 11.39
C GLU A 277 11.64 -21.02 9.88
N CYS A 278 11.38 -19.79 9.41
CA CYS A 278 11.49 -19.45 7.99
C CYS A 278 12.91 -19.69 7.43
N ILE A 279 13.95 -19.37 8.20
CA ILE A 279 15.36 -19.63 7.83
C ILE A 279 15.63 -21.12 7.73
N ASP A 280 15.13 -21.92 8.67
CA ASP A 280 15.29 -23.37 8.64
C ASP A 280 14.47 -23.99 7.50
N ASN A 281 13.28 -23.47 7.22
CA ASN A 281 12.49 -23.83 6.04
C ASN A 281 13.26 -23.53 4.76
N SER A 282 13.95 -22.39 4.68
CA SER A 282 14.84 -22.07 3.56
C SER A 282 15.98 -23.07 3.40
N ARG A 283 16.69 -23.41 4.48
CA ARG A 283 17.77 -24.40 4.45
C ARG A 283 17.29 -25.79 4.01
N ASN A 284 16.05 -26.13 4.33
CA ASN A 284 15.44 -27.41 3.98
C ASN A 284 14.66 -27.40 2.66
N SER A 285 14.64 -26.27 1.95
CA SER A 285 13.80 -26.05 0.75
C SER A 285 12.30 -26.33 0.99
N TYR A 286 11.81 -26.08 2.21
CA TYR A 286 10.41 -26.27 2.59
C TYR A 286 9.60 -25.02 2.25
N SER A 287 9.04 -24.96 1.04
CA SER A 287 8.44 -23.74 0.50
C SER A 287 7.14 -23.36 1.22
N LYS A 288 6.72 -22.09 1.08
CA LYS A 288 5.41 -21.63 1.56
C LYS A 288 4.27 -22.51 1.06
N GLU A 289 4.29 -22.94 -0.20
CA GLU A 289 3.25 -23.80 -0.77
C GLU A 289 3.18 -25.14 -0.05
N GLN A 290 4.34 -25.73 0.28
CA GLN A 290 4.40 -26.99 1.03
C GLN A 290 3.92 -26.78 2.47
N TYR A 291 4.33 -25.68 3.12
CA TYR A 291 3.83 -25.31 4.45
C TYR A 291 2.30 -25.25 4.46
N MET A 292 1.71 -24.52 3.51
CA MET A 292 0.25 -24.37 3.41
C MET A 292 -0.45 -25.71 3.16
N HIS A 293 0.15 -26.57 2.33
CA HIS A 293 -0.40 -27.89 2.05
C HIS A 293 -0.42 -28.78 3.30
N ASP A 294 0.69 -28.88 4.02
CA ASP A 294 0.82 -29.76 5.19
C ASP A 294 -0.01 -29.27 6.40
N HIS A 295 -0.33 -27.97 6.44
CA HIS A 295 -1.09 -27.35 7.52
C HIS A 295 -2.56 -27.08 7.16
N ALA A 296 -3.01 -27.44 5.95
CA ALA A 296 -4.40 -27.31 5.54
C ALA A 296 -5.35 -28.21 6.35
N ASP A 297 -4.91 -29.41 6.73
CA ASP A 297 -5.73 -30.43 7.40
C ASP A 297 -5.95 -30.19 8.91
N LYS A 298 -5.24 -29.23 9.53
CA LYS A 298 -5.41 -28.90 10.97
C LYS A 298 -6.67 -28.05 11.26
N LYS A 299 -7.29 -27.43 10.25
CA LYS A 299 -8.55 -26.67 10.44
C LYS A 299 -9.78 -27.58 10.63
N ASP A 300 -9.76 -28.80 10.10
CA ASP A 300 -10.91 -29.73 10.16
C ASP A 300 -10.91 -30.67 11.38
N SER A 301 -9.81 -30.72 12.14
CA SER A 301 -9.69 -31.60 13.32
C SER A 301 -10.07 -30.89 14.64
N GLU A 302 -9.87 -29.58 14.76
CA GLU A 302 -10.25 -28.82 15.96
C GLU A 302 -11.76 -28.56 16.08
N GLU A 303 -12.51 -28.63 14.98
CA GLU A 303 -13.98 -28.50 15.00
C GLU A 303 -14.67 -29.78 15.50
N LYS A 304 -14.01 -30.95 15.42
CA LYS A 304 -14.57 -32.23 15.87
C LYS A 304 -14.41 -32.51 17.37
N ASP A 305 -13.48 -31.85 18.05
CA ASP A 305 -13.27 -32.04 19.50
C ASP A 305 -14.11 -31.07 20.36
N LYS A 306 -14.67 -30.00 19.79
CA LYS A 306 -15.56 -29.07 20.53
C LYS A 306 -16.99 -29.57 20.71
N ASP A 307 -17.41 -30.65 20.05
CA ASP A 307 -18.80 -31.14 20.08
C ASP A 307 -19.00 -32.41 20.93
N LYS A 308 -18.00 -32.81 21.72
CA LYS A 308 -18.04 -34.04 22.55
C LYS A 308 -18.04 -33.82 24.07
N ASP A 309 -18.17 -32.60 24.55
CA ASP A 309 -18.12 -32.31 25.99
C ASP A 309 -19.47 -31.83 26.59
N LYS A 310 -20.56 -32.44 26.14
CA LYS A 310 -21.88 -32.39 26.80
C LYS A 310 -22.51 -33.78 26.81
N ASP A 311 -22.17 -34.57 27.82
CA ASP A 311 -23.07 -35.46 28.57
C ASP A 311 -22.28 -36.60 29.24
N LYS A 312 -21.99 -36.47 30.55
CA LYS A 312 -22.39 -37.42 31.63
C LYS A 312 -21.47 -37.41 32.86
N GLU A 313 -22.11 -37.33 34.01
CA GLU A 313 -21.64 -37.69 35.35
C GLU A 313 -21.38 -39.21 35.53
N GLU A 314 -20.46 -39.49 36.47
CA GLU A 314 -20.25 -40.67 37.34
C GLU A 314 -20.19 -42.09 36.74
N THR A 315 -19.04 -42.81 36.87
CA THR A 315 -18.74 -43.81 37.93
C THR A 315 -17.41 -44.57 37.71
N THR A 316 -16.61 -44.68 38.79
CA THR A 316 -15.66 -45.74 39.27
C THR A 316 -14.87 -46.70 38.35
N ASN A 317 -13.55 -46.79 38.66
CA ASN A 317 -12.58 -47.93 38.65
C ASN A 317 -12.46 -48.80 37.37
N GLU A 318 -11.29 -49.20 36.84
CA GLU A 318 -10.12 -49.84 37.45
C GLU A 318 -8.93 -49.90 36.45
N ASN A 319 -7.72 -50.05 37.00
CA ASN A 319 -6.39 -50.31 36.42
C ASN A 319 -6.24 -50.73 34.94
N GLU A 320 -5.28 -50.11 34.24
CA GLU A 320 -4.20 -50.87 33.59
C GLU A 320 -2.90 -50.04 33.52
N GLU A 321 -1.85 -50.68 33.99
CA GLU A 321 -0.49 -50.22 34.22
C GLU A 321 0.35 -50.52 32.96
N LEU A 322 1.14 -49.57 32.46
CA LEU A 322 2.38 -49.85 31.72
C LEU A 322 3.26 -48.58 31.65
N SER A 323 4.50 -48.78 32.09
CA SER A 323 5.50 -47.80 32.54
C SER A 323 6.24 -47.00 31.44
N PRO A 324 6.97 -45.93 31.81
CA PRO A 324 7.50 -44.91 30.89
C PRO A 324 8.97 -45.16 30.47
N THR A 325 9.43 -44.48 29.42
CA THR A 325 10.85 -44.39 29.02
C THR A 325 11.21 -42.91 28.75
N PRO A 326 12.48 -42.48 28.90
CA PRO A 326 12.85 -41.43 29.84
C PRO A 326 13.42 -40.17 29.17
N ALA A 327 13.34 -39.05 29.89
CA ALA A 327 14.03 -37.80 29.57
C ALA A 327 15.56 -37.92 29.82
N PRO A 328 16.42 -37.25 29.02
CA PRO A 328 17.85 -37.21 29.28
C PRO A 328 18.20 -36.26 30.43
N GLN A 329 19.02 -36.75 31.36
CA GLN A 329 19.56 -36.04 32.51
C GLN A 329 20.76 -35.15 32.12
N TYR A 330 20.84 -33.97 32.74
CA TYR A 330 22.00 -33.09 32.74
C TYR A 330 22.77 -33.27 34.07
N ASP A 331 24.06 -33.59 33.99
CA ASP A 331 24.97 -33.79 35.12
C ASP A 331 25.72 -32.48 35.44
N PRO A 332 25.72 -31.97 36.68
CA PRO A 332 26.43 -30.75 37.05
C PRO A 332 27.84 -31.05 37.58
N SER A 333 28.73 -30.07 37.35
CA SER A 333 30.01 -29.80 38.05
C SER A 333 31.28 -30.24 37.32
N GLN A 334 32.05 -29.27 36.83
CA GLN A 334 33.39 -29.01 37.36
C GLN A 334 33.67 -27.49 37.41
N ASP A 335 33.99 -27.06 38.61
CA ASP A 335 34.46 -25.75 39.09
C ASP A 335 35.90 -25.48 38.59
N LEU A 336 36.24 -24.22 38.33
CA LEU A 336 37.50 -23.58 38.78
C LEU A 336 37.42 -22.06 38.55
N SER A 337 37.21 -21.30 39.64
CA SER A 337 37.53 -19.87 39.73
C SER A 337 39.07 -19.65 39.86
N PRO A 338 39.64 -18.48 39.52
CA PRO A 338 39.75 -17.40 40.52
C PRO A 338 39.69 -15.94 40.00
N THR A 339 38.91 -15.10 40.71
CA THR A 339 39.18 -13.78 41.36
C THR A 339 40.10 -12.67 40.72
N PRO A 340 40.04 -11.39 41.16
CA PRO A 340 39.81 -10.21 40.30
C PRO A 340 40.97 -9.18 40.33
N THR A 341 41.01 -8.21 39.40
CA THR A 341 41.92 -7.05 39.54
C THR A 341 41.37 -5.75 38.91
N LYS A 342 40.84 -4.89 39.79
CA LYS A 342 41.18 -3.47 40.02
C LYS A 342 40.97 -2.39 38.92
N ALA A 343 40.01 -1.48 39.17
CA ALA A 343 40.05 -0.06 38.79
C ALA A 343 40.80 0.76 39.88
N PRO A 344 41.32 2.01 39.71
CA PRO A 344 40.58 3.18 39.17
C PRO A 344 41.37 4.32 38.46
N SER A 345 40.58 5.27 37.93
CA SER A 345 40.76 6.75 37.80
C SER A 345 41.78 7.35 36.81
N GLN A 346 41.32 8.19 35.87
CA GLN A 346 41.21 9.64 36.08
C GLN A 346 40.53 10.39 34.90
N ILE A 347 39.83 11.44 35.31
CA ILE A 347 39.14 12.51 34.58
C ILE A 347 40.03 13.21 33.55
N GLY A 348 39.44 13.53 32.39
CA GLY A 348 39.97 14.47 31.41
C GLY A 348 38.82 15.14 30.64
N VAL A 349 38.19 16.13 31.27
CA VAL A 349 37.29 17.09 30.60
C VAL A 349 38.15 18.08 29.82
N ILE A 350 37.92 18.20 28.51
CA ILE A 350 38.24 19.40 27.75
C ILE A 350 37.06 19.66 26.82
N GLY A 351 36.28 20.69 27.14
CA GLY A 351 35.32 21.29 26.23
C GLY A 351 36.01 22.29 25.30
N GLY A 352 35.50 22.37 24.08
CA GLY A 352 35.78 23.40 23.09
C GLY A 352 34.63 23.39 22.10
N GLU A 353 33.77 24.39 22.22
CA GLU A 353 32.64 24.68 21.34
C GLU A 353 33.08 24.98 19.90
N ASP A 354 32.05 24.93 19.05
CA ASP A 354 31.91 25.64 17.78
C ASP A 354 32.26 24.87 16.51
N GLY A 355 31.18 24.37 15.90
CA GLY A 355 31.11 23.88 14.54
C GLY A 355 29.72 24.21 14.02
N VAL A 356 29.50 25.48 13.68
CA VAL A 356 28.41 25.91 12.79
C VAL A 356 28.42 25.00 11.56
N VAL A 357 27.36 24.20 11.40
CA VAL A 357 27.04 23.57 10.12
C VAL A 357 25.84 24.29 9.54
N SER A 358 26.01 24.68 8.28
CA SER A 358 25.19 25.59 7.51
C SER A 358 23.71 25.23 7.48
N SER A 359 22.87 26.26 7.57
CA SER A 359 21.53 26.27 7.01
C SER A 359 21.55 25.84 5.54
N GLY A 360 20.95 24.69 5.25
CA GLY A 360 20.83 24.15 3.89
C GLY A 360 20.93 22.64 3.90
N ASP A 361 19.83 21.99 4.28
CA ASP A 361 19.27 20.80 3.61
C ASP A 361 18.26 20.16 4.57
N GLU A 362 16.98 20.27 4.19
CA GLU A 362 15.89 19.52 4.77
C GLU A 362 16.19 18.03 4.58
N ASN A 363 16.38 17.29 5.67
CA ASN A 363 16.26 15.84 5.68
C ASN A 363 15.64 15.39 7.00
N VAL A 364 14.40 15.84 7.19
CA VAL A 364 13.40 15.07 7.92
C VAL A 364 12.38 14.71 6.83
N LEU A 365 12.06 13.41 6.68
CA LEU A 365 10.86 12.81 6.05
C LEU A 365 11.20 11.57 5.18
N SER A 366 11.41 10.42 5.82
CA SER A 366 11.35 9.11 5.16
C SER A 366 9.95 8.47 5.17
N ASP A 367 8.94 9.17 5.68
CA ASP A 367 7.66 8.57 6.10
C ASP A 367 6.50 8.85 5.12
N SER A 368 6.79 9.49 3.98
CA SER A 368 5.79 9.84 2.97
C SER A 368 6.32 9.70 1.55
N VAL A 369 5.45 9.31 0.62
CA VAL A 369 5.72 9.28 -0.83
C VAL A 369 4.83 10.33 -1.48
N ASP A 370 5.41 11.25 -2.26
CA ASP A 370 4.69 12.38 -2.85
C ASP A 370 3.91 13.24 -1.82
N GLY A 371 4.39 13.33 -0.58
CA GLY A 371 3.67 14.01 0.51
C GLY A 371 2.45 13.25 1.03
N ILE A 372 2.26 11.99 0.62
CA ILE A 372 1.25 11.07 1.13
C ILE A 372 1.93 10.17 2.19
N PRO A 373 1.43 10.16 3.44
CA PRO A 373 1.95 9.28 4.48
C PRO A 373 1.96 7.80 4.05
N MET A 374 3.00 7.06 4.42
CA MET A 374 3.18 5.68 3.94
C MET A 374 2.07 4.72 4.39
N ASN A 375 1.38 5.04 5.50
CA ASN A 375 0.20 4.30 5.99
C ASN A 375 -1.08 4.55 5.16
N GLU A 376 -1.09 5.60 4.34
CA GLU A 376 -2.22 5.92 3.45
C GLU A 376 -2.09 5.20 2.09
N ILE A 377 -0.88 4.75 1.74
CA ILE A 377 -0.61 3.98 0.51
C ILE A 377 -1.40 2.67 0.51
N ARG A 378 -2.22 2.46 -0.53
CA ARG A 378 -3.15 1.33 -0.64
C ARG A 378 -2.68 0.23 -1.57
N THR A 379 -1.80 0.53 -2.52
CA THR A 379 -1.23 -0.49 -3.40
C THR A 379 0.25 -0.23 -3.62
N ARG A 380 1.06 -1.29 -3.60
CA ARG A 380 2.49 -1.25 -3.90
C ARG A 380 2.80 -2.18 -5.07
N ILE A 381 3.36 -1.61 -6.14
CA ILE A 381 3.73 -2.33 -7.37
C ILE A 381 5.24 -2.54 -7.43
N ASP A 382 5.73 -3.60 -8.07
CA ASP A 382 7.17 -3.82 -8.22
C ASP A 382 7.84 -2.72 -9.08
N GLY A 383 7.08 -2.12 -10.00
CA GLY A 383 7.58 -1.17 -10.99
C GLY A 383 8.29 -1.86 -12.14
N LEU A 384 8.91 -1.05 -13.00
CA LEU A 384 9.79 -1.50 -14.08
C LEU A 384 11.09 -2.06 -13.48
N PRO A 385 11.54 -3.25 -13.91
CA PRO A 385 12.67 -3.95 -13.29
C PRO A 385 14.00 -3.20 -13.44
N ASN A 386 14.17 -2.45 -14.53
CA ASN A 386 15.40 -1.74 -14.85
C ASN A 386 15.33 -0.22 -14.62
N ASP A 387 14.15 0.32 -14.28
CA ASP A 387 13.98 1.77 -14.11
C ASP A 387 12.85 2.12 -13.11
N ARG A 388 13.21 2.05 -11.84
CA ARG A 388 12.31 2.38 -10.74
C ARG A 388 11.99 3.85 -10.65
N THR A 389 12.91 4.71 -11.07
CA THR A 389 12.69 6.16 -11.06
C THR A 389 11.58 6.53 -12.03
N ARG A 390 11.54 5.91 -13.21
CA ARG A 390 10.43 6.07 -14.16
C ARG A 390 9.13 5.45 -13.66
N SER A 391 9.20 4.36 -12.89
CA SER A 391 8.01 3.83 -12.22
C SER A 391 7.45 4.84 -11.23
N ALA A 392 8.32 5.36 -10.35
CA ALA A 392 7.96 6.38 -9.37
C ALA A 392 7.39 7.63 -10.04
N ALA A 393 7.97 8.10 -11.15
CA ALA A 393 7.46 9.23 -11.92
C ALA A 393 6.00 9.04 -12.37
N LEU A 394 5.66 7.87 -12.92
CA LEU A 394 4.27 7.56 -13.30
C LEU A 394 3.35 7.53 -12.08
N LEU A 395 3.80 6.93 -10.98
CA LEU A 395 3.01 6.83 -9.77
C LEU A 395 2.80 8.18 -9.09
N THR A 396 3.75 9.11 -9.19
CA THR A 396 3.57 10.50 -8.74
C THR A 396 2.37 11.12 -9.45
N ALA A 397 2.22 10.96 -10.78
CA ALA A 397 1.06 11.46 -11.49
C ALA A 397 -0.26 10.82 -10.99
N VAL A 398 -0.25 9.52 -10.70
CA VAL A 398 -1.40 8.82 -10.09
C VAL A 398 -1.75 9.40 -8.71
N ASN A 399 -0.74 9.66 -7.89
CA ASN A 399 -0.91 10.19 -6.55
C ASN A 399 -1.39 11.64 -6.54
N GLN A 400 -1.01 12.44 -7.53
CA GLN A 400 -1.59 13.78 -7.73
C GLN A 400 -3.06 13.71 -8.13
N ALA A 401 -3.43 12.82 -9.06
CA ALA A 401 -4.82 12.58 -9.40
C ALA A 401 -5.65 12.15 -8.17
N TYR A 402 -5.09 11.29 -7.33
CA TYR A 402 -5.71 10.88 -6.07
C TYR A 402 -5.98 12.06 -5.14
N LYS A 403 -4.98 12.92 -4.89
CA LYS A 403 -5.16 14.10 -4.01
C LYS A 403 -6.26 15.01 -4.51
N PHE A 404 -6.29 15.29 -5.80
CA PHE A 404 -7.35 16.09 -6.42
C PHE A 404 -8.72 15.43 -6.23
N ILE A 405 -8.87 14.16 -6.60
CA ILE A 405 -10.16 13.47 -6.54
C ILE A 405 -10.67 13.38 -5.10
N ARG A 406 -9.78 13.12 -4.14
CA ARG A 406 -10.13 13.10 -2.71
C ARG A 406 -10.66 14.45 -2.24
N GLU A 407 -9.98 15.54 -2.56
CA GLU A 407 -10.44 16.89 -2.20
C GLU A 407 -11.77 17.23 -2.90
N TYR A 408 -11.90 16.92 -4.18
CA TYR A 408 -13.11 17.15 -4.94
C TYR A 408 -14.32 16.37 -4.38
N LEU A 409 -14.15 15.09 -4.05
CA LEU A 409 -15.24 14.28 -3.49
C LEU A 409 -15.65 14.76 -2.10
N ASN A 410 -14.69 15.19 -1.26
CA ASN A 410 -14.98 15.82 0.03
C ASN A 410 -15.68 17.18 -0.12
N TRP A 411 -15.52 17.86 -1.25
CA TRP A 411 -16.20 19.12 -1.54
C TRP A 411 -17.64 18.94 -2.04
N VAL A 412 -17.92 17.85 -2.76
CA VAL A 412 -19.26 17.55 -3.31
C VAL A 412 -20.14 16.75 -2.34
N GLY A 413 -19.54 15.89 -1.53
CA GLY A 413 -20.22 15.12 -0.47
C GLY A 413 -20.52 15.96 0.75
#